data_AF-A0A2V2S2Y7-F1
#
_entry.id   AF-A0A2V2S2Y7-F1
#
_cell.length_a   1.000
_cell.length_b   1.000
_cell.length_c   1.000
_cell.angle_alpha   90.00
_cell.angle_beta   90.00
_cell.angle_gamma   90.00
#
_symmetry.space_group_name_H-M   'P 1'
#
loop_
_entity.id
_entity.type
_entity.pdbx_description
1 polymer ?
#
loop_
_entity_poly.entity_id
_entity_poly.type
_entity_poly.pdbx_seq_one_letter_code
_entity_poly.pdbx_strand_id
1 'polypeptide(L)' 'MKTVRKRAKQRLNGKVRSREELLAALDRALKATQEMTSEEKFQSLVRAGIYTQGGKLTPRYGG' A
#
# COMPACT_ATOMS: atom_id res chain seq x y z
N MET A 1 38.07 26.14 5.11
CA MET A 1 36.70 25.62 4.93
C MET A 1 36.73 24.10 4.89
N LYS A 2 36.08 23.40 5.83
CA LYS A 2 36.03 21.92 5.85
C LYS A 2 34.76 21.47 5.12
N THR A 3 34.90 20.80 3.98
CA THR A 3 33.77 20.24 3.22
C THR A 3 33.34 18.91 3.85
N VAL A 4 32.33 18.96 4.72
CA VAL A 4 31.69 17.75 5.24
C VAL A 4 30.78 17.17 4.15
N ARG A 5 31.25 16.13 3.45
CA ARG A 5 30.43 15.37 2.49
C ARG A 5 29.25 14.73 3.24
N LYS A 6 28.03 15.21 2.99
CA LYS A 6 26.80 14.53 3.43
C LYS A 6 26.71 13.20 2.66
N ARG A 7 26.97 12.06 3.31
CA ARG A 7 26.58 10.74 2.78
C ARG A 7 25.05 10.74 2.72
N ALA A 8 24.49 10.91 1.53
CA ALA A 8 23.09 10.58 1.30
C ALA A 8 22.94 9.09 1.63
N LYS A 9 22.25 8.77 2.73
CA LYS A 9 21.79 7.40 2.96
C LYS A 9 20.99 7.03 1.72
N GLN A 10 21.47 6.05 0.95
CA GLN A 10 20.67 5.44 -0.12
C GLN A 10 19.37 5.01 0.54
N ARG A 11 18.29 5.72 0.22
CA ARG A 11 16.95 5.25 0.55
C ARG A 11 16.82 3.94 -0.21
N LEU A 12 16.92 2.83 0.50
CA LEU A 12 16.56 1.50 0.02
C LEU A 12 15.04 1.50 -0.20
N ASN A 13 14.55 2.30 -1.15
CA ASN A 13 13.29 1.99 -1.79
C ASN A 13 13.56 0.62 -2.42
N GLY A 14 12.96 -0.42 -1.82
CA GLY A 14 13.36 -1.82 -1.98
C GLY A 14 13.56 -2.22 -3.44
N LYS A 15 14.39 -3.26 -3.62
CA LYS A 15 14.72 -3.86 -4.92
C LYS A 15 13.53 -3.76 -5.89
N VAL A 16 13.74 -3.09 -7.02
CA VAL A 16 12.73 -2.96 -8.06
C VAL A 16 12.32 -4.38 -8.46
N ARG A 17 11.05 -4.70 -8.22
CA ARG A 17 10.50 -6.02 -8.53
C ARG A 17 10.53 -6.22 -10.03
N SER A 18 10.80 -7.45 -10.47
CA SER A 18 10.62 -7.79 -11.87
C SER A 18 9.14 -7.72 -12.25
N ARG A 19 8.85 -7.60 -13.55
CA ARG A 19 7.47 -7.64 -14.05
C ARG A 19 6.73 -8.91 -13.58
N GLU A 20 7.40 -10.05 -13.60
CA GLU A 20 6.85 -11.33 -13.17
C GLU A 20 6.50 -11.34 -11.68
N GLU A 21 7.37 -10.77 -10.83
CA GLU A 21 7.10 -10.67 -9.40
C GLU A 21 5.89 -9.76 -9.10
N LEU A 22 5.74 -8.67 -9.87
CA LEU A 22 4.59 -7.77 -9.74
C LEU A 22 3.29 -8.45 -10.16
N LEU A 23 3.30 -9.19 -11.27
CA LEU A 23 2.13 -9.95 -11.73
C LEU A 23 1.75 -11.04 -10.72
N ALA A 24 2.72 -11.80 -10.22
CA ALA A 24 2.46 -12.82 -9.20
C ALA A 24 1.96 -12.22 -7.87
N ALA A 25 2.37 -11.00 -7.52
CA ALA A 25 1.83 -10.29 -6.37
C ALA A 25 0.40 -9.82 -6.61
N LEU A 26 0.10 -9.30 -7.81
CA LEU A 26 -1.24 -8.90 -8.21
C LEU A 26 -2.21 -10.08 -8.18
N ASP A 27 -1.85 -11.21 -8.78
CA ASP A 27 -2.70 -12.40 -8.82
C ASP A 27 -3.01 -12.94 -7.42
N ARG A 28 -2.02 -12.92 -6.52
CA ARG A 28 -2.23 -13.29 -5.10
C ARG A 28 -3.18 -12.34 -4.39
N ALA A 29 -3.04 -11.04 -4.62
CA ALA A 29 -3.93 -10.04 -4.04
C ALA A 29 -5.37 -10.24 -4.55
N LEU A 30 -5.55 -10.46 -5.85
CA LEU A 30 -6.87 -10.70 -6.44
C LEU A 30 -7.54 -11.94 -5.87
N LYS A 31 -6.83 -13.07 -5.78
CA LYS A 31 -7.35 -14.31 -5.18
C LYS A 31 -7.77 -14.10 -3.73
N ALA A 32 -6.92 -13.48 -2.91
CA ALA A 32 -7.24 -13.18 -1.52
C ALA A 32 -8.51 -12.31 -1.41
N THR A 33 -8.67 -11.30 -2.27
CA THR A 33 -9.88 -10.47 -2.27
C THR A 33 -11.12 -11.21 -2.77
N GLN A 34 -11.01 -12.22 -3.63
CA GLN A 34 -12.16 -13.00 -4.08
C GLN A 34 -12.71 -13.89 -2.96
N GLU A 35 -11.84 -14.43 -2.12
CA GLU A 35 -12.21 -15.28 -0.98
C GLU A 35 -12.79 -14.49 0.19
N MET A 36 -12.54 -13.17 0.26
CA MET A 36 -13.06 -12.31 1.32
C MET A 36 -14.57 -12.05 1.19
N THR A 37 -15.23 -12.06 2.34
CA THR A 37 -16.58 -11.55 2.54
C THR A 37 -16.65 -10.02 2.34
N SER A 38 -17.86 -9.49 2.15
CA SER A 38 -18.07 -8.04 2.02
C SER A 38 -17.60 -7.25 3.25
N GLU A 39 -17.74 -7.83 4.44
CA GLU A 39 -17.30 -7.22 5.71
C GLU A 39 -15.78 -7.14 5.81
N GLU A 40 -15.08 -8.22 5.45
CA GLU A 40 -13.61 -8.26 5.43
C GLU A 40 -13.02 -7.29 4.39
N LYS A 41 -13.69 -7.16 3.24
CA LYS A 41 -13.35 -6.15 2.22
C LYS A 41 -13.49 -4.75 2.79
N PHE A 42 -14.62 -4.45 3.46
CA PHE A 42 -14.84 -3.15 4.08
C PHE A 42 -13.79 -2.85 5.16
N GLN A 43 -13.52 -3.79 6.06
CA GLN A 43 -12.49 -3.63 7.10
C GLN A 43 -11.09 -3.43 6.51
N SER A 44 -10.77 -4.08 5.39
CA SER A 44 -9.51 -3.86 4.68
C SER A 44 -9.39 -2.42 4.17
N LEU A 45 -10.48 -1.85 3.64
CA LEU A 45 -10.52 -0.46 3.20
C LEU A 45 -10.46 0.54 4.36
N VAL A 46 -11.06 0.21 5.50
CA VAL A 46 -10.96 1.02 6.73
C VAL A 46 -9.53 0.99 7.27
N ARG A 47 -8.88 -0.18 7.33
CA ARG A 47 -7.47 -0.32 7.74
C ARG A 47 -6.50 0.40 6.81
N ALA A 48 -6.82 0.45 5.51
CA ALA A 48 -6.06 1.22 4.53
C ALA A 48 -6.27 2.75 4.69
N GLY A 49 -7.17 3.18 5.57
CA GLY A 49 -7.49 4.59 5.80
C GLY A 49 -8.29 5.22 4.67
N ILE A 50 -8.97 4.41 3.84
CA ILE A 50 -9.81 4.88 2.73
C ILE A 50 -11.20 5.24 3.24
N TYR A 51 -11.79 4.35 4.04
CA TYR A 51 -13.07 4.59 4.71
C TYR A 51 -12.89 4.77 6.22
N THR A 52 -13.83 5.49 6.81
CA THR A 52 -14.08 5.51 8.25
C THR A 52 -14.87 4.27 8.67
N GLN A 53 -14.86 3.92 9.96
CA GLN A 53 -15.68 2.80 10.46
C GLN A 53 -17.19 3.01 10.22
N GLY A 54 -17.64 4.26 10.08
CA GLY A 54 -19.04 4.59 9.75
C GLY A 54 -19.38 4.54 8.26
N GLY A 55 -18.48 4.08 7.39
CA GLY A 55 -18.74 3.90 5.96
C GLY A 55 -18.57 5.16 5.10
N LYS A 56 -18.15 6.29 5.68
CA LYS A 56 -17.78 7.50 4.92
C LYS A 56 -16.34 7.42 4.44
N LEU A 57 -16.03 8.04 3.30
CA LEU A 57 -14.64 8.21 2.86
C LEU A 57 -13.87 9.08 3.87
N THR A 58 -12.55 8.90 3.96
CA THR A 58 -11.71 9.80 4.75
C THR A 58 -11.41 11.09 3.97
N PRO A 59 -11.02 12.20 4.64
CA PRO A 59 -10.79 13.49 3.98
C PRO A 59 -9.77 13.44 2.84
N ARG A 60 -8.80 12.52 2.92
CA ARG A 60 -7.80 12.30 1.87
C ARG A 60 -8.41 11.86 0.53
N TYR A 61 -9.60 11.25 0.59
CA TYR A 61 -10.34 10.74 -0.56
C TYR A 61 -11.64 11.52 -0.80
N GLY A 62 -11.82 12.69 -0.18
CA GLY A 62 -12.94 13.60 -0.43
C GLY A 62 -14.20 13.36 0.41
N GLY A 63 -14.09 12.62 1.53
CA GLY A 63 -15.19 12.40 2.48
C GLY A 63 -15.19 13.34 3.68
#